data_AF-A0AAU9VAI8-F1
#
_entry.id   AF-A0AAU9VAI8-F1
#
_cell.length_a   1.000
_cell.length_b   1.000
_cell.length_c   1.000
_cell.angle_alpha   90.00
_cell.angle_beta   90.00
_cell.angle_gamma   90.00
#
_symmetry.space_group_name_H-M   'P 1'
#
loop_
_entity.id
_entity.type
_entity.pdbx_description
1 polymer ?
#
loop_
_entity_poly.entity_id
_entity_poly.type
_entity_poly.pdbx_seq_one_letter_code
_entity_poly.pdbx_strand_id
1 'polypeptide(L)'
;MRGLQVCLLLALCAAVKTGYIGYANYGGYKVYPAYAVQGHSGYTGGLHGEYYAYPKYAFDYSVNDPHTGDHKTQWETRDGDVVKGAYSLAEADGTTRIVEYTADKHNGFNAVVKRIGHARHPQVYNKYYNGAGHYVYH
;
A
#
# COMPACT_ATOMS: atom_id res chain seq x y z
N MET A 1 53.37 2.09 -8.23
CA MET A 1 53.36 0.61 -8.32
C MET A 1 52.80 0.07 -7.03
N ARG A 2 51.67 -0.68 -7.11
CA ARG A 2 51.12 -1.62 -6.10
C ARG A 2 50.67 -0.99 -4.77
N GLY A 3 49.49 -1.21 -4.22
CA GLY A 3 48.36 -2.11 -4.47
C GLY A 3 47.38 -1.85 -3.32
N LEU A 4 46.09 -1.66 -3.61
CA LEU A 4 45.03 -2.64 -3.36
C LEU A 4 44.63 -2.78 -1.86
N GLN A 5 43.53 -2.09 -1.48
CA GLN A 5 42.50 -2.41 -0.46
C GLN A 5 41.80 -1.09 -0.10
N VAL A 6 40.72 -0.61 -0.76
CA VAL A 6 39.37 -1.17 -0.97
C VAL A 6 38.67 -1.57 0.33
N CYS A 7 37.76 -0.71 0.80
CA CYS A 7 36.46 -1.02 1.44
C CYS A 7 35.67 0.31 1.53
N LEU A 8 35.19 0.86 0.40
CA LEU A 8 33.81 0.70 -0.09
C LEU A 8 32.75 1.39 0.81
N LEU A 9 32.59 2.72 0.69
CA LEU A 9 31.44 3.48 1.22
C LEU A 9 30.91 4.54 0.23
N LEU A 10 30.94 4.21 -1.06
CA LEU A 10 30.21 4.95 -2.09
C LEU A 10 29.59 3.93 -3.03
N ALA A 11 28.35 3.53 -2.74
CA ALA A 11 27.48 2.85 -3.68
C ALA A 11 26.20 3.68 -3.86
N LEU A 12 26.37 4.88 -4.41
CA LEU A 12 25.33 5.54 -5.18
C LEU A 12 25.44 5.01 -6.61
N CYS A 13 24.88 3.83 -6.86
CA CYS A 13 24.71 3.29 -8.20
C CYS A 13 23.25 2.91 -8.36
N ALA A 14 22.54 3.76 -9.10
CA ALA A 14 21.18 3.62 -9.53
C ALA A 14 20.83 2.18 -9.95
N ALA A 15 19.95 1.52 -9.20
CA ALA A 15 18.98 0.67 -9.85
C ALA A 15 17.92 1.60 -10.44
N VAL A 16 18.16 2.06 -11.67
CA VAL A 16 17.08 2.41 -12.58
C VAL A 16 16.19 1.16 -12.64
N LYS A 17 15.14 1.11 -11.82
CA LYS A 17 13.95 0.34 -12.16
C LYS A 17 13.21 1.18 -13.21
N THR A 18 13.81 1.30 -14.40
CA THR A 18 13.03 1.53 -15.61
C THR A 18 12.18 0.29 -15.73
N GLY A 19 10.93 0.46 -15.31
CA GLY A 19 9.99 -0.60 -15.16
C GLY A 19 8.67 -0.04 -14.66
N TYR A 20 8.11 0.91 -15.41
CA TYR A 20 6.67 0.88 -15.64
C TYR A 20 6.38 -0.45 -16.36
N ILE A 21 6.34 -1.54 -15.61
CA ILE A 21 5.92 -2.84 -16.09
C ILE A 21 4.51 -3.03 -15.54
N GLY A 22 3.55 -2.44 -16.25
CA GLY A 22 2.22 -3.02 -16.28
C GLY A 22 2.30 -4.20 -17.24
N TYR A 23 2.36 -5.42 -16.73
CA TYR A 23 1.90 -6.60 -17.46
C TYR A 23 1.29 -7.61 -16.49
N ALA A 24 0.11 -8.06 -16.89
CA ALA A 24 -0.79 -8.95 -16.19
C ALA A 24 -0.10 -10.10 -15.44
N ASN A 25 -0.57 -10.35 -14.21
CA ASN A 25 -0.66 -11.72 -13.73
C ASN A 25 -2.07 -11.95 -13.17
N TYR A 26 -2.75 -12.85 -13.85
CA TYR A 26 -4.05 -13.40 -13.54
C TYR A 26 -4.08 -13.92 -12.10
N GLY A 27 -5.26 -13.81 -11.47
CA GLY A 27 -5.52 -14.20 -10.10
C GLY A 27 -4.81 -15.47 -9.66
N GLY A 28 -3.82 -15.29 -8.81
CA GLY A 28 -3.18 -16.36 -8.05
C GLY A 28 -3.45 -16.09 -6.58
N TYR A 29 -4.60 -16.53 -6.08
CA TYR A 29 -4.84 -16.62 -4.65
C TYR A 29 -3.73 -17.52 -4.07
N LYS A 30 -2.74 -16.92 -3.41
CA LYS A 30 -1.78 -17.68 -2.63
C LYS A 30 -2.49 -18.18 -1.38
N VAL A 31 -3.06 -19.38 -1.50
CA VAL A 31 -3.55 -20.16 -0.37
C VAL A 31 -2.32 -20.53 0.47
N TYR A 32 -2.09 -19.78 1.55
CA TYR A 32 -1.32 -20.30 2.67
C TYR A 32 -2.10 -21.49 3.21
N PRO A 33 -1.46 -22.63 3.55
CA PRO A 33 -2.19 -23.79 4.04
C PRO A 33 -3.03 -23.36 5.24
N ALA A 34 -4.35 -23.37 5.05
CA ALA A 34 -5.28 -23.41 6.16
C ALA A 34 -4.89 -24.65 6.96
N TYR A 35 -4.49 -24.47 8.21
CA TYR A 35 -4.30 -25.59 9.11
C TYR A 35 -5.60 -26.41 9.08
N ALA A 36 -5.50 -27.68 8.70
CA ALA A 36 -6.64 -28.57 8.66
C ALA A 36 -7.26 -28.62 10.06
N VAL A 37 -8.49 -28.12 10.19
CA VAL A 37 -9.32 -28.42 11.38
C VAL A 37 -9.77 -29.86 11.20
N GLN A 38 -8.93 -30.78 11.65
CA GLN A 38 -9.29 -32.18 11.78
C GLN A 38 -10.23 -32.29 12.99
N GLY A 39 -11.53 -32.36 12.70
CA GLY A 39 -12.55 -32.62 13.71
C GLY A 39 -12.22 -33.91 14.45
N HIS A 40 -11.98 -33.79 15.75
CA HIS A 40 -11.93 -34.93 16.66
C HIS A 40 -12.95 -34.71 17.76
N SER A 41 -14.01 -35.51 17.68
CA SER A 41 -14.95 -35.77 18.77
C SER A 41 -14.21 -36.57 19.84
N GLY A 42 -14.16 -36.05 21.07
CA GLY A 42 -13.56 -36.75 22.19
C GLY A 42 -13.66 -35.95 23.48
N TYR A 43 -14.53 -36.39 24.38
CA TYR A 43 -14.61 -35.92 25.77
C TYR A 43 -13.31 -36.22 26.51
N THR A 44 -12.77 -35.26 27.27
CA THR A 44 -12.20 -35.40 28.64
C THR A 44 -11.41 -34.15 29.00
N GLY A 45 -11.59 -33.69 30.24
CA GLY A 45 -11.18 -32.38 30.70
C GLY A 45 -9.69 -32.20 31.03
N GLY A 46 -9.37 -30.95 31.37
CA GLY A 46 -8.13 -30.57 32.03
C GLY A 46 -6.96 -30.41 31.07
N LEU A 47 -6.77 -29.20 30.56
CA LEU A 47 -5.50 -28.51 30.23
C LEU A 47 -5.82 -27.39 29.23
N HIS A 48 -6.15 -26.19 29.74
CA HIS A 48 -6.06 -24.96 28.95
C HIS A 48 -4.57 -24.62 28.79
N GLY A 49 -3.84 -25.44 28.02
CA GLY A 49 -2.55 -25.06 27.49
C GLY A 49 -2.80 -23.96 26.47
N GLU A 50 -2.44 -22.74 26.80
CA GLU A 50 -2.62 -21.60 25.91
C GLU A 50 -1.89 -21.87 24.59
N TYR A 51 -2.67 -22.12 23.54
CA TYR A 51 -2.15 -22.32 22.19
C TYR A 51 -1.71 -20.97 21.63
N TYR A 52 -0.46 -20.59 21.88
CA TYR A 52 0.17 -19.43 21.24
C TYR A 52 0.63 -19.79 19.84
N ALA A 53 -0.21 -19.48 18.84
CA ALA A 53 0.19 -19.59 17.44
C ALA A 53 1.10 -18.42 17.05
N TYR A 54 2.19 -18.71 16.32
CA TYR A 54 3.05 -17.69 15.76
C TYR A 54 2.27 -16.86 14.70
N PRO A 55 2.11 -15.53 14.89
CA PRO A 55 1.29 -14.74 13.99
C PRO A 55 1.98 -14.55 12.65
N LYS A 56 1.37 -15.08 11.58
CA LYS A 56 1.89 -14.96 10.22
C LYS A 56 0.75 -14.89 9.21
N TYR A 57 0.80 -13.90 8.34
CA TYR A 57 -0.14 -13.77 7.22
C TYR A 57 0.51 -13.03 6.07
N ALA A 58 -0.11 -13.12 4.90
CA ALA A 58 0.16 -12.23 3.79
C ALA A 58 -1.07 -12.13 2.91
N PHE A 59 -1.32 -10.93 2.38
CA PHE A 59 -2.41 -10.67 1.46
C PHE A 59 -2.01 -9.60 0.46
N ASP A 60 -2.72 -9.59 -0.67
CA ASP A 60 -2.64 -8.55 -1.67
C ASP A 60 -3.99 -8.41 -2.39
N TYR A 61 -4.28 -7.20 -2.85
CA TYR A 61 -5.44 -6.92 -3.70
C TYR A 61 -5.18 -5.73 -4.62
N SER A 62 -5.96 -5.64 -5.69
CA SER A 62 -5.92 -4.52 -6.62
C SER A 62 -7.30 -4.22 -7.18
N VAL A 63 -7.56 -2.94 -7.45
CA VAL A 63 -8.71 -2.49 -8.24
C VAL A 63 -8.18 -1.75 -9.47
N ASN A 64 -8.70 -2.11 -10.63
CA ASN A 64 -8.48 -1.41 -11.89
C ASN A 64 -9.81 -1.33 -12.61
N ASP A 65 -10.56 -0.25 -12.33
CA ASP A 65 -11.86 0.01 -12.91
C ASP A 65 -11.81 1.29 -13.77
N PRO A 66 -11.72 1.15 -15.11
CA PRO A 66 -11.72 2.29 -16.03
C PRO A 66 -13.03 3.09 -16.02
N HIS A 67 -14.14 2.49 -15.60
CA HIS A 67 -15.44 3.17 -15.60
C HIS A 67 -15.55 4.16 -14.45
N THR A 68 -15.12 3.77 -13.25
CA THR A 68 -15.10 4.65 -12.07
C THR A 68 -13.80 5.46 -11.95
N GLY A 69 -12.74 5.05 -12.65
CA GLY A 69 -11.40 5.63 -12.52
C GLY A 69 -10.63 5.11 -11.28
N ASP A 70 -11.15 4.08 -10.61
CA ASP A 70 -10.54 3.51 -9.42
C ASP A 70 -9.34 2.63 -9.80
N HIS A 71 -8.14 3.13 -9.49
CA HIS A 71 -6.89 2.41 -9.68
C HIS A 71 -6.08 2.40 -8.39
N LYS A 72 -6.05 1.25 -7.72
CA LYS A 72 -5.33 1.05 -6.45
C LYS A 72 -4.76 -0.35 -6.30
N THR A 73 -3.69 -0.46 -5.53
CA THR A 73 -3.10 -1.74 -5.13
C THR A 73 -2.75 -1.70 -3.65
N GLN A 74 -2.75 -2.85 -2.99
CA GLN A 74 -2.31 -3.03 -1.62
C GLN A 74 -1.68 -4.41 -1.46
N TRP A 75 -0.61 -4.51 -0.68
CA TRP A 75 -0.14 -5.76 -0.13
C TRP A 75 0.36 -5.57 1.30
N GLU A 76 0.27 -6.62 2.10
CA GLU A 76 0.85 -6.66 3.44
C GLU A 76 1.29 -8.08 3.79
N THR A 77 2.38 -8.17 4.52
CA THR A 77 2.89 -9.39 5.11
C THR A 77 3.15 -9.15 6.59
N ARG A 78 2.79 -10.13 7.43
CA ARG A 78 3.20 -10.20 8.83
C ARG A 78 4.01 -11.45 9.07
N ASP A 79 5.12 -11.28 9.77
CA ASP A 79 5.95 -12.35 10.29
C ASP A 79 6.30 -12.02 11.74
N GLY A 80 5.60 -12.67 12.69
CA GLY A 80 5.76 -12.41 14.11
C GLY A 80 5.30 -10.99 14.48
N ASP A 81 6.23 -10.21 15.01
CA ASP A 81 6.00 -8.81 15.40
C ASP A 81 6.30 -7.80 14.27
N VAL A 82 6.71 -8.28 13.10
CA VAL A 82 7.07 -7.42 11.96
C VAL A 82 5.96 -7.43 10.91
N VAL A 83 5.45 -6.26 10.58
CA VAL A 83 4.53 -6.02 9.45
C VAL A 83 5.24 -5.20 8.39
N LYS A 84 5.07 -5.57 7.13
CA LYS A 84 5.53 -4.79 5.97
C LYS A 84 4.42 -4.74 4.94
N GLY A 85 4.27 -3.61 4.28
CA GLY A 85 3.29 -3.50 3.21
C GLY A 85 3.50 -2.27 2.35
N ALA A 86 2.71 -2.18 1.29
CA ALA A 86 2.57 -0.95 0.55
C ALA A 86 1.17 -0.82 -0.04
N TYR A 87 0.77 0.42 -0.31
CA TYR A 87 -0.40 0.70 -1.13
C TYR A 87 -0.10 1.76 -2.18
N SER A 88 -0.86 1.71 -3.28
CA SER A 88 -0.91 2.76 -4.29
C SER A 88 -2.34 3.21 -4.53
N LEU A 89 -2.52 4.50 -4.78
CA LEU A 89 -3.80 5.12 -5.07
C LEU A 89 -3.63 6.20 -6.14
N ALA A 90 -4.36 6.08 -7.24
CA ALA A 90 -4.56 7.19 -8.16
C ALA A 90 -5.41 8.28 -7.48
N GLU A 91 -4.87 9.49 -7.38
CA GLU A 91 -5.54 10.64 -6.75
C GLU A 91 -6.30 11.48 -7.77
N ALA A 92 -7.32 12.19 -7.30
CA ALA A 92 -8.18 13.02 -8.15
C ALA A 92 -7.43 14.18 -8.85
N ASP A 93 -6.27 14.59 -8.32
CA ASP A 93 -5.42 15.63 -8.93
C ASP A 93 -4.54 15.08 -10.07
N GLY A 94 -4.68 13.80 -10.42
CA GLY A 94 -3.91 13.13 -11.47
C GLY A 94 -2.56 12.58 -11.01
N THR A 95 -2.23 12.69 -9.71
CA THR A 95 -1.04 12.05 -9.15
C THR A 95 -1.31 10.61 -8.71
N THR A 96 -0.27 9.84 -8.46
CA THR A 96 -0.35 8.56 -7.75
C THR A 96 0.37 8.67 -6.42
N ARG A 97 -0.35 8.41 -5.33
CA ARG A 97 0.25 8.24 -4.01
C ARG A 97 0.74 6.81 -3.87
N ILE A 98 1.96 6.63 -3.40
CA ILE A 98 2.53 5.34 -3.00
C ILE A 98 2.97 5.47 -1.55
N VAL A 99 2.56 4.53 -0.72
CA VAL A 99 2.99 4.46 0.68
C VAL A 99 3.58 3.10 0.93
N GLU A 100 4.86 3.07 1.28
CA GLU A 100 5.56 1.86 1.73
C GLU A 100 5.69 1.95 3.25
N TYR A 101 5.33 0.90 3.97
CA TYR A 101 5.29 0.93 5.42
C TYR A 101 5.87 -0.32 6.08
N THR A 102 6.38 -0.14 7.29
CA THR A 102 6.88 -1.18 8.17
C THR A 102 6.41 -0.91 9.60
N ALA A 103 6.08 -1.94 10.36
CA ALA A 103 5.82 -1.83 11.79
C ALA A 103 6.53 -2.94 12.56
N ASP A 104 7.15 -2.59 13.68
CA ASP A 104 7.73 -3.55 14.62
C ASP A 104 7.71 -3.02 16.06
N LYS A 105 8.02 -3.88 17.02
CA LYS A 105 7.99 -3.57 18.47
C LYS A 105 8.98 -2.47 18.89
N HIS A 106 10.10 -2.31 18.18
CA HIS A 106 11.18 -1.41 18.55
C HIS A 106 11.02 -0.03 17.90
N ASN A 107 10.69 0.00 16.61
CA ASN A 107 10.63 1.21 15.80
C ASN A 107 9.21 1.77 15.65
N GLY A 108 8.19 1.00 16.07
CA GLY A 108 6.79 1.35 15.83
C GLY A 108 6.47 1.36 14.33
N PHE A 109 5.40 2.09 13.96
CA PHE A 109 5.01 2.26 12.57
C PHE A 109 5.86 3.33 11.86
N ASN A 110 6.42 2.98 10.71
CA ASN A 110 7.16 3.89 9.84
C ASN A 110 6.63 3.77 8.41
N ALA A 111 6.48 4.90 7.74
CA ALA A 111 6.01 4.94 6.35
C ALA A 111 6.78 5.97 5.52
N VAL A 112 7.04 5.59 4.27
CA VAL A 112 7.59 6.47 3.23
C VAL A 112 6.48 6.75 2.23
N VAL A 113 6.08 8.01 2.12
CA VAL A 113 5.06 8.47 1.19
C VAL A 113 5.73 9.11 -0.02
N LYS A 114 5.38 8.63 -1.21
CA LYS A 114 5.80 9.18 -2.49
C LYS A 114 4.58 9.63 -3.26
N ARG A 115 4.73 10.73 -4.00
CA ARG A 115 3.72 11.20 -4.94
C ARG A 115 4.33 11.32 -6.32
N ILE A 116 3.77 10.60 -7.28
CA ILE A 116 4.26 10.53 -8.66
C ILE A 116 3.27 11.26 -9.57
N GLY A 117 3.78 12.04 -10.51
CA GLY A 117 2.99 12.80 -11.47
C GLY A 117 2.88 14.29 -11.12
N HIS A 118 2.01 15.00 -11.84
CA HIS A 118 1.79 16.43 -11.68
C HIS A 118 0.36 16.70 -11.20
N ALA A 119 0.23 17.29 -10.01
CA ALA A 119 -1.05 17.67 -9.46
C ALA A 119 -1.70 18.78 -10.31
N ARG A 120 -2.95 18.57 -10.70
CA ARG A 120 -3.79 19.59 -11.34
C ARG A 120 -4.84 20.06 -10.35
N HIS A 121 -4.78 21.34 -10.01
CA HIS A 121 -5.78 21.97 -9.16
C HIS A 121 -6.72 22.83 -10.02
N PRO A 122 -8.05 22.69 -9.87
CA PRO A 122 -8.99 23.53 -10.58
C PRO A 122 -8.79 25.00 -10.17
N GLN A 123 -8.72 25.88 -11.17
CA GLN A 123 -8.69 27.32 -10.93
C GLN A 123 -10.08 27.76 -10.46
N VAL A 124 -10.20 28.31 -9.25
CA VAL A 124 -11.46 28.90 -8.77
C VAL A 124 -11.68 30.21 -9.53
N TYR A 125 -12.60 30.20 -10.49
CA TYR A 125 -12.99 31.40 -11.23
C TYR A 125 -14.11 32.15 -10.48
N ASN A 126 -13.76 33.21 -9.76
CA ASN A 126 -14.74 34.10 -9.14
C ASN A 126 -15.41 34.99 -10.19
N LYS A 127 -16.65 34.67 -10.57
CA LYS A 127 -17.53 35.62 -11.25
C LYS A 127 -18.03 36.65 -10.23
N TYR A 128 -17.48 37.86 -10.24
CA TYR A 128 -18.12 39.01 -9.61
C TYR A 128 -19.40 39.36 -10.38
N TYR A 129 -20.57 39.11 -9.78
CA TYR A 129 -21.83 39.67 -10.25
C TYR A 129 -21.98 41.10 -9.69
N ASN A 130 -21.80 42.11 -10.54
CA ASN A 130 -22.31 43.45 -10.27
C ASN A 130 -23.84 43.43 -10.42
N GLY A 131 -24.54 43.12 -9.33
CA GLY A 131 -25.99 43.11 -9.27
C GLY A 131 -26.58 44.51 -9.15
N ALA A 132 -26.90 45.14 -10.29
CA ALA A 132 -27.87 46.22 -10.36
C ALA A 132 -29.16 45.66 -10.99
N GLY A 133 -29.99 45.00 -10.17
CA GLY A 133 -31.30 44.49 -10.56
C GLY A 133 -32.37 45.07 -9.65
N HIS A 134 -33.04 46.12 -10.12
CA HIS A 134 -34.24 46.70 -9.52
C HIS A 134 -35.41 45.72 -9.69
N TYR A 135 -36.11 45.36 -8.62
CA TYR A 135 -37.33 44.55 -8.68
C TYR A 135 -38.55 45.48 -8.59
N VAL A 136 -39.35 45.51 -9.65
CA VAL A 136 -40.71 46.11 -9.67
C VAL A 136 -41.70 44.95 -9.73
N TYR A 137 -42.59 44.85 -8.75
CA TYR A 137 -43.75 43.96 -8.81
C TYR A 137 -44.87 44.67 -9.59
N HIS A 138 -45.40 43.99 -10.62
CA HIS A 138 -46.68 44.33 -11.25
C HIS A 138 -47.75 43.36 -10.74
#